data_AF-A0A831NP62-F1
#
_entry.id   AF-A0A831NP62-F1
#
_cell.length_a   1.000
_cell.length_b   1.000
_cell.length_c   1.000
_cell.angle_alpha   90.00
_cell.angle_beta   90.00
_cell.angle_gamma   90.00
#
_symmetry.space_group_name_H-M   'P 1'
#
loop_
_entity.id
_entity.type
_entity.pdbx_description
1 polymer ?
#
loop_
_entity_poly.entity_id
_entity_poly.type
_entity_poly.pdbx_seq_one_letter_code
_entity_poly.pdbx_strand_id
1 'polypeptide(L)'
;MRTTNLEKMENELGRLFVRRVGKFLDRLLALADLSRAEVYLTEAVRYPTPKNRMPNRKEIGACKEFLQVQLEAVQHKLIVALGKVALQALGIRVRCRY
;
A
#
# COMPACT_ATOMS: atom_id res chain seq x y z
N MET A 1 7.51 22.28 6.55
CA MET A 1 6.85 21.05 6.08
C MET A 1 7.17 20.85 4.61
N ARG A 2 8.08 19.94 4.24
CA ARG A 2 8.30 19.57 2.84
C ARG A 2 7.43 18.35 2.55
N THR A 3 6.20 18.55 2.11
CA THR A 3 5.52 17.53 1.30
C THR A 3 6.41 17.32 0.11
N THR A 4 7.13 16.20 0.08
CA THR A 4 7.92 15.83 -1.09
C THR A 4 6.99 15.83 -2.29
N ASN A 5 7.39 16.40 -3.43
CA ASN A 5 6.62 16.46 -4.69
C ASN A 5 6.07 15.10 -5.18
N LEU A 6 6.41 14.00 -4.51
CA LEU A 6 5.98 12.62 -4.70
C LEU A 6 4.48 12.43 -4.43
N GLU A 7 3.98 12.90 -3.30
CA GLU A 7 2.59 12.66 -2.83
C GLU A 7 1.60 13.58 -3.53
N LYS A 8 2.04 14.79 -3.88
CA LYS A 8 1.20 15.77 -4.58
C LYS A 8 0.64 15.20 -5.89
N MET A 9 1.48 14.56 -6.71
CA MET A 9 1.02 14.01 -7.99
C MET A 9 0.09 12.79 -7.84
N GLU A 10 0.30 11.93 -6.85
CA GLU A 10 -0.57 10.76 -6.63
C GLU A 10 -1.93 11.18 -6.08
N ASN A 11 -1.95 12.20 -5.21
CA ASN A 11 -3.17 12.82 -4.71
C ASN A 11 -3.91 13.59 -5.82
N GLU A 12 -3.20 14.34 -6.67
CA GLU A 12 -3.78 15.09 -7.80
C GLU A 12 -4.39 14.16 -8.86
N LEU A 13 -3.78 13.00 -9.11
CA LEU A 13 -4.27 12.02 -10.07
C LEU A 13 -5.25 11.01 -9.46
N GLY A 14 -5.44 11.03 -8.14
CA GLY A 14 -6.26 10.05 -7.41
C GLY A 14 -5.80 8.60 -7.62
N ARG A 15 -4.52 8.39 -7.94
CA ARG A 15 -3.96 7.08 -8.31
C ARG A 15 -2.70 6.83 -7.50
N LEU A 16 -2.68 5.71 -6.79
CA LEU A 16 -1.52 5.25 -6.03
C LEU A 16 -0.54 4.53 -6.96
N PHE A 17 0.76 4.68 -6.75
CA PHE A 17 1.84 4.04 -7.51
C PHE A 17 1.91 4.51 -8.98
N VAL A 18 2.01 5.81 -9.26
CA VAL A 18 2.03 6.33 -10.66
C VAL A 18 3.45 6.44 -11.23
N ARG A 19 4.46 6.35 -10.35
CA ARG A 19 5.86 6.61 -10.70
C ARG A 19 6.62 5.32 -11.07
N ARG A 20 7.96 5.35 -10.99
CA ARG A 20 8.87 4.27 -11.42
C ARG A 20 8.56 2.92 -10.75
N VAL A 21 8.25 2.94 -9.45
CA VAL A 21 7.81 1.77 -8.67
C VAL A 21 6.46 1.25 -9.18
N GLY A 22 5.55 2.17 -9.52
CA GLY A 22 4.28 1.86 -10.14
C GLY A 22 4.38 1.17 -11.48
N LYS A 23 5.22 1.70 -12.37
CA LYS A 23 5.48 1.06 -13.67
C LYS A 23 6.09 -0.33 -13.52
N PHE A 24 6.86 -0.58 -12.45
CA PHE A 24 7.37 -1.91 -12.15
C PHE A 24 6.23 -2.83 -11.66
N LEU A 25 5.36 -2.34 -10.78
CA LEU A 25 4.17 -3.07 -10.36
C LEU A 25 3.26 -3.42 -11.55
N ASP A 26 3.04 -2.49 -12.48
CA ASP A 26 2.24 -2.73 -13.69
C ASP A 26 2.82 -3.88 -14.54
N ARG A 27 4.16 -3.96 -14.64
CA ARG A 27 4.83 -5.08 -15.32
C ARG A 27 4.64 -6.40 -14.58
N LEU A 28 4.70 -6.40 -13.25
CA LEU A 28 4.47 -7.61 -12.46
C LEU A 28 3.02 -8.10 -12.57
N LEU A 29 2.06 -7.18 -12.59
CA LEU A 29 0.65 -7.52 -12.82
C LEU A 29 0.45 -8.11 -14.22
N ALA A 30 1.08 -7.52 -15.24
CA ALA A 30 1.02 -8.05 -16.60
C ALA A 30 1.61 -9.46 -16.74
N LEU A 31 2.66 -9.80 -15.98
CA LEU A 31 3.20 -11.18 -15.94
C LEU A 31 2.23 -12.19 -15.33
N ALA A 32 1.25 -11.72 -14.56
CA ALA A 32 0.19 -12.53 -13.98
C ALA A 32 -1.12 -12.42 -14.78
N ASP A 33 -1.08 -11.88 -16.00
CA ASP A 33 -2.24 -11.60 -16.86
C ASP A 33 -3.31 -10.72 -16.19
N LEU A 34 -2.89 -9.81 -15.30
CA LEU A 34 -3.76 -8.86 -14.62
C LEU A 34 -3.51 -7.44 -15.12
N SER A 35 -4.58 -6.69 -15.37
CA SER A 35 -4.52 -5.26 -15.58
C SER A 35 -4.73 -4.48 -14.27
N ARG A 36 -4.29 -3.22 -14.26
CA ARG A 36 -4.46 -2.34 -13.10
C ARG A 36 -5.92 -2.02 -12.77
N ALA A 37 -6.83 -2.17 -13.73
CA ALA A 37 -8.26 -1.98 -13.52
C ALA A 37 -8.92 -3.15 -12.79
N GLU A 38 -8.29 -4.33 -12.82
CA GLU A 38 -8.80 -5.56 -12.20
C GLU A 38 -8.33 -5.73 -10.75
N VAL A 39 -7.42 -4.87 -10.29
CA VAL A 39 -6.88 -4.91 -8.94
C VAL A 39 -7.21 -3.64 -8.17
N TYR A 40 -7.51 -3.80 -6.89
CA TYR A 40 -7.61 -2.69 -5.97
C TYR A 40 -6.24 -2.44 -5.32
N LEU A 41 -5.68 -1.25 -5.52
CA LEU A 41 -4.43 -0.82 -4.90
C LEU A 41 -4.74 0.13 -3.75
N THR A 42 -4.17 -0.15 -2.58
CA THR A 42 -4.25 0.74 -1.41
C THR A 42 -2.90 0.84 -0.71
N GLU A 43 -2.76 1.87 0.12
CA GLU A 43 -1.60 2.15 0.95
C GLU A 43 -1.85 1.76 2.41
N ALA A 44 -0.89 1.06 3.02
CA ALA A 44 -1.00 0.61 4.39
C ALA A 44 -0.87 1.74 5.43
N VAL A 45 -0.25 2.86 5.04
CA VAL A 45 -0.01 4.03 5.88
C VAL A 45 -0.28 5.27 5.04
N ARG A 46 -1.27 6.07 5.44
CA ARG A 46 -1.69 7.27 4.69
C ARG A 46 -0.84 8.52 4.97
N TYR A 47 -0.09 8.51 6.06
CA TYR A 47 0.65 9.68 6.50
C TYR A 47 2.16 9.48 6.29
N PRO A 48 2.85 10.43 5.64
CA PRO A 48 4.29 10.39 5.53
C PRO A 48 4.95 10.42 6.90
N THR A 49 6.03 9.66 7.03
CA THR A 49 6.91 9.78 8.18
C THR A 49 7.93 10.90 7.96
N PRO A 50 8.42 11.54 9.03
CA PRO A 50 9.51 12.50 8.93
C PRO A 50 10.73 11.87 8.24
N LYS A 51 11.22 12.52 7.18
CA LYS A 51 12.35 12.04 6.35
C LYS A 51 12.09 10.70 5.65
N ASN A 52 10.83 10.30 5.46
CA ASN A 52 10.46 9.05 4.78
C ASN A 52 11.10 7.79 5.43
N ARG A 53 11.28 7.83 6.75
CA ARG A 53 11.76 6.69 7.54
C ARG A 53 10.71 5.57 7.57
N MET A 54 11.11 4.37 8.03
CA MET A 54 10.11 3.35 8.33
C MET A 54 9.10 3.84 9.39
N PRO A 55 7.79 3.64 9.14
CA PRO A 55 6.77 3.93 10.14
C PRO A 55 6.90 2.97 11.33
N ASN A 56 6.68 3.50 12.52
CA ASN A 56 6.68 2.72 13.74
C ASN A 56 5.31 2.03 13.94
N ARG A 57 5.22 1.13 14.92
CA ARG A 57 3.99 0.37 15.17
C ARG A 57 2.78 1.25 15.53
N LYS A 58 3.00 2.39 16.19
CA LYS A 58 1.91 3.31 16.54
C LYS A 58 1.37 4.02 15.30
N GLU A 59 2.26 4.48 14.42
CA GLU A 59 1.92 5.12 13.15
C GLU A 59 1.16 4.15 12.22
N ILE A 60 1.60 2.88 12.15
CA ILE A 60 0.89 1.83 11.41
C ILE A 60 -0.48 1.55 12.06
N GLY A 61 -0.52 1.41 13.38
CA GLY A 61 -1.75 1.15 14.14
C GLY A 61 -2.80 2.25 13.95
N ALA A 62 -2.38 3.52 13.90
CA ALA A 62 -3.27 4.65 13.66
C ALA A 62 -3.92 4.64 12.27
N CYS A 63 -3.32 3.97 11.29
CA CYS A 63 -3.89 3.84 9.95
C CYS A 63 -4.72 2.55 9.77
N LYS A 64 -4.72 1.66 10.77
CA LYS A 64 -5.28 0.32 10.65
C LYS A 64 -6.80 0.33 10.40
N GLU A 65 -7.54 1.16 11.12
CA GLU A 65 -9.00 1.26 10.98
C GLU A 65 -9.39 1.71 9.56
N PHE A 66 -8.68 2.69 9.00
CA PHE A 66 -8.91 3.13 7.62
C PHE A 66 -8.66 2.00 6.61
N LEU A 67 -7.55 1.28 6.75
CA LEU A 67 -7.25 0.15 5.88
C LEU A 67 -8.32 -0.93 6.00
N GLN A 68 -8.78 -1.22 7.21
CA GLN A 68 -9.81 -2.23 7.45
C GLN A 68 -11.14 -1.86 6.77
N VAL A 69 -11.58 -0.61 6.88
CA VAL A 69 -12.79 -0.14 6.19
C VAL A 69 -12.67 -0.28 4.66
N GLN A 70 -11.50 0.03 4.09
CA GLN A 70 -11.28 -0.15 2.65
C GLN A 70 -11.33 -1.62 2.24
N LEU A 71 -10.71 -2.50 3.03
CA LEU A 71 -10.70 -3.93 2.76
C LEU A 71 -12.11 -4.53 2.82
N GLU A 72 -12.89 -4.15 3.83
CA GLU A 72 -14.29 -4.57 4.00
C GLU A 72 -15.17 -4.08 2.84
N ALA A 73 -14.97 -2.84 2.37
CA ALA A 73 -15.73 -2.27 1.26
C ALA A 73 -15.47 -2.95 -0.09
N VAL A 74 -14.25 -3.45 -0.33
CA VAL A 74 -13.85 -4.06 -1.61
C VAL A 74 -14.28 -5.53 -1.72
N GLN A 75 -14.68 -6.17 -0.62
CA GLN A 75 -15.06 -7.60 -0.58
C GLN A 75 -14.05 -8.51 -1.30
N HIS A 76 -12.78 -8.37 -0.95
CA HIS A 76 -11.67 -9.05 -1.61
C HIS A 76 -11.67 -10.58 -1.39
N LYS A 77 -11.25 -11.34 -2.40
CA LYS A 77 -10.96 -12.79 -2.26
C LYS A 77 -9.51 -13.08 -1.87
N LEU A 78 -8.59 -12.18 -2.23
CA LEU A 78 -7.16 -12.31 -2.00
C LEU A 78 -6.56 -10.93 -1.71
N ILE A 79 -5.68 -10.86 -0.72
CA ILE A 79 -4.86 -9.67 -0.43
C ILE A 79 -3.39 -10.03 -0.64
N VAL A 80 -2.66 -9.17 -1.35
CA VAL A 80 -1.20 -9.29 -1.50
C VAL A 80 -0.52 -8.15 -0.75
N ALA A 81 0.25 -8.50 0.29
CA ALA A 81 1.03 -7.53 1.05
C ALA A 81 2.40 -7.29 0.40
N LEU A 82 2.62 -6.06 -0.08
CA LEU A 82 3.91 -5.65 -0.65
C LEU A 82 4.86 -5.15 0.45
N GLY A 83 5.57 -6.08 1.08
CA GLY A 83 6.62 -5.78 2.06
C GLY A 83 6.16 -5.75 3.53
N LYS A 84 7.12 -5.47 4.42
CA LYS A 84 6.97 -5.64 5.87
C LYS A 84 5.90 -4.74 6.50
N VAL A 85 5.82 -3.48 6.07
CA VAL A 85 4.86 -2.50 6.62
C VAL A 85 3.43 -2.91 6.27
N ALA A 86 3.18 -3.29 5.01
CA ALA A 86 1.87 -3.79 4.58
C ALA A 86 1.46 -5.05 5.37
N LEU A 87 2.39 -6.00 5.54
CA LEU A 87 2.11 -7.21 6.32
C LEU A 87 1.78 -6.90 7.79
N GLN A 88 2.51 -5.95 8.40
CA GLN A 88 2.23 -5.51 9.77
C GLN A 88 0.87 -4.82 9.90
N ALA A 89 0.47 -4.02 8.92
CA ALA A 89 -0.82 -3.35 8.89
C ALA A 89 -1.99 -4.34 8.83
N LEU A 90 -1.85 -5.42 8.04
CA LEU A 90 -2.83 -6.52 7.99
C LEU A 90 -2.90 -7.32 9.30
N GLY A 91 -1.92 -7.17 10.21
CA GLY A 91 -1.90 -7.88 11.49
C GLY A 91 -1.63 -9.39 11.37
N ILE A 92 -1.27 -9.88 10.19
CA ILE A 92 -0.97 -11.30 9.96
C ILE A 92 0.42 -11.62 10.52
N ARG A 93 0.49 -12.56 11.45
CA ARG A 93 1.76 -13.14 11.89
C ARG A 93 2.11 -14.32 10.99
N VAL A 94 2.91 -14.07 9.96
CA VAL A 94 3.51 -15.15 9.16
C VAL A 94 4.65 -15.75 9.96
N ARG A 95 4.48 -16.97 10.48
CA ARG A 95 5.61 -17.78 10.95
C ARG A 95 6.21 -18.47 9.74
N CYS A 96 7.31 -17.95 9.24
CA CYS A 96 8.12 -18.67 8.26
C CYS A 96 8.82 -19.81 9.02
N ARG A 97 8.33 -21.04 8.85
CA ARG A 97 9.09 -22.24 9.20
C ARG A 97 9.83 -22.64 7.92
N TYR A 98 11.14 -22.46 7.92
CA TYR A 98 12.03 -23.19 7.04
C TYR A 98 12.35 -24.53 7.70
#